data_AF-A0A1B6HW42-F1
#
_entry.id   AF-A0A1B6HW42-F1
#
_cell.length_a   1.000
_cell.length_b   1.000
_cell.length_c   1.000
_cell.angle_alpha   90.00
_cell.angle_beta   90.00
_cell.angle_gamma   90.00
#
_symmetry.space_group_name_H-M   'P 1'
#
loop_
_entity.id
_entity.type
_entity.pdbx_description
1 polymer ?
#
loop_
_entity_poly.entity_id
_entity_poly.type
_entity_poly.pdbx_seq_one_letter_code
_entity_poly.pdbx_strand_id
1 'polypeptide(L)'
;GIQAISDIYSKHIIIREIWHSLSSLQSEGVAVFLVWVPGHIGVSGNELADRGAKEALELQPYTARMVSSDIIPVVKGKLKAKWNTEWQAVVNNKLRRIKDCVGLWETANRPSRREEVVLCRLRLGHMLLTHGFLMSRDDPPVCDTCDTVITVKHVLVDCPRYLVHRH
;
A
#
# COMPACT_ATOMS: atom_id res chain seq x y z
N GLY A 1 21.44 -13.64 11.26
CA GLY A 1 21.82 -13.95 12.65
C GLY A 1 23.04 -13.14 13.04
N ILE A 2 24.23 -13.73 12.94
CA ILE A 2 25.49 -13.09 13.37
C ILE A 2 25.85 -11.86 12.51
N GLN A 3 25.58 -11.91 11.20
CA GLN A 3 25.84 -10.79 10.28
C GLN A 3 24.96 -9.55 10.56
N ALA A 4 23.85 -9.69 11.29
CA ALA A 4 23.07 -8.54 11.73
C ALA A 4 23.71 -7.89 12.97
N ILE A 5 24.37 -8.69 13.81
CA ILE A 5 25.05 -8.24 15.03
C ILE A 5 26.38 -7.56 14.69
N SER A 6 27.00 -7.85 13.54
CA SER A 6 28.24 -7.17 13.12
C SER A 6 28.09 -5.66 12.89
N ASP A 7 26.86 -5.15 12.72
CA ASP A 7 26.60 -3.71 12.68
C ASP A 7 26.35 -3.16 14.10
N ILE A 8 27.37 -2.52 14.66
CA ILE A 8 27.34 -1.90 16.00
C ILE A 8 26.41 -0.67 16.03
N TYR A 9 26.08 -0.08 14.88
CA TYR A 9 25.23 1.11 14.77
C TYR A 9 23.79 0.78 14.34
N SER A 10 23.38 -0.48 14.44
CA SER A 10 22.05 -0.92 14.04
C SER A 10 20.95 -0.12 14.75
N LYS A 11 19.96 0.32 13.97
CA LYS A 11 18.75 0.98 14.48
C LYS A 11 17.74 -0.02 15.07
N HIS A 12 17.99 -1.32 14.91
CA HIS A 12 17.11 -2.36 15.41
C HIS A 12 17.27 -2.53 16.93
N ILE A 13 16.16 -2.43 17.67
CA ILE A 13 16.20 -2.38 19.14
C ILE A 13 16.80 -3.65 19.76
N ILE A 14 16.45 -4.84 19.25
CA ILE A 14 17.01 -6.11 19.71
C ILE A 14 18.53 -6.17 19.52
N ILE A 15 19.05 -5.66 18.39
CA ILE A 15 20.50 -5.68 18.13
C ILE A 15 21.22 -4.77 19.11
N ARG A 16 20.65 -3.60 19.42
CA ARG A 16 21.17 -2.71 20.46
C ARG A 16 21.14 -3.35 21.85
N GLU A 17 20.08 -4.06 22.21
CA GLU A 17 19.97 -4.78 23.49
C GLU A 17 20.99 -5.91 23.62
N ILE A 18 21.25 -6.64 22.52
CA ILE A 18 22.32 -7.63 22.47
C ILE A 18 23.67 -6.95 22.72
N TRP A 19 23.96 -5.84 22.03
CA TRP A 19 25.20 -5.08 22.25
C TRP A 19 25.35 -4.56 23.68
N HIS A 20 24.29 -3.99 24.26
CA HIS A 20 24.31 -3.55 25.66
C HIS A 20 24.61 -4.71 26.62
N SER A 21 23.99 -5.87 26.42
CA SER A 21 24.23 -7.06 27.24
C SER A 21 25.67 -7.57 27.09
N LEU A 22 26.19 -7.63 25.85
CA LEU A 22 27.57 -8.06 25.58
C LEU A 22 28.59 -7.11 26.23
N SER A 23 28.36 -5.79 26.16
CA SER A 23 29.24 -4.81 26.80
C SER A 23 29.22 -4.91 28.33
N SER A 24 28.06 -5.18 28.94
CA SER A 24 27.95 -5.41 30.39
C SER A 24 28.80 -6.61 30.82
N LEU A 25 28.61 -7.75 30.14
CA LEU A 25 29.36 -8.98 30.43
C LEU A 25 30.87 -8.79 30.26
N GLN A 26 31.28 -8.04 29.24
CA GLN A 26 32.70 -7.72 29.03
C GLN A 26 33.27 -6.86 30.17
N SER A 27 32.50 -5.89 30.68
CA SER A 27 32.92 -5.06 31.82
C SER A 27 33.07 -5.87 33.12
N GLU A 28 32.36 -6.99 33.23
CA GLU A 28 32.47 -7.96 34.32
C GLU A 28 33.60 -8.99 34.09
N GLY A 29 34.35 -8.88 32.99
CA GLY A 29 35.45 -9.79 32.65
C GLY A 29 35.01 -11.13 32.04
N VAL A 30 33.75 -11.25 31.62
CA VAL A 30 33.21 -12.46 30.98
C VAL A 30 33.52 -12.43 29.48
N ALA A 31 34.28 -13.43 29.01
CA ALA A 31 34.52 -13.61 27.58
C ALA A 31 33.34 -14.34 26.90
N VAL A 32 32.69 -13.67 25.94
CA VAL A 32 31.54 -14.22 25.20
C VAL A 32 31.93 -14.52 23.76
N PHE A 33 31.59 -15.72 23.28
CA PHE A 33 31.79 -16.13 21.89
C PHE A 33 30.45 -16.41 21.22
N LEU A 34 30.19 -15.78 20.08
CA LEU A 34 29.00 -16.04 19.27
C LEU A 34 29.30 -17.13 18.25
N VAL A 35 28.54 -18.22 18.30
CA VAL A 35 28.70 -19.36 17.39
C VAL A 35 27.40 -19.58 16.63
N TRP A 36 27.48 -19.87 15.34
CA TRP A 36 26.33 -20.27 14.54
C TRP A 36 26.11 -21.77 14.67
N VAL A 37 24.87 -22.16 14.96
CA VAL A 37 24.46 -23.56 15.02
C VAL A 37 23.37 -23.80 13.96
N PRO A 38 23.44 -24.90 13.18
CA PRO A 38 22.37 -25.27 12.27
C PRO A 38 21.05 -25.49 13.02
N GLY A 39 19.93 -25.12 12.41
CA GLY A 39 18.61 -25.39 12.98
C GLY A 39 18.28 -26.89 12.97
N HIS A 40 17.53 -27.35 13.98
CA HIS A 40 16.90 -28.68 14.03
C HIS A 40 17.83 -29.90 13.95
N ILE A 41 19.07 -29.79 14.44
CA ILE A 41 20.05 -30.90 14.45
C ILE A 41 20.15 -31.66 15.79
N GLY A 42 19.17 -31.56 16.69
CA GLY A 42 19.19 -32.34 17.94
C GLY A 42 20.05 -31.77 19.07
N VAL A 43 20.61 -30.56 18.91
CA VAL A 43 21.42 -29.94 19.98
C VAL A 43 20.48 -29.47 21.10
N SER A 44 20.55 -30.13 22.26
CA SER A 44 19.59 -29.92 23.35
C SER A 44 19.41 -28.45 23.75
N GLY A 45 20.51 -27.69 23.84
CA GLY A 45 20.45 -26.25 24.16
C GLY A 45 19.72 -25.42 23.10
N ASN A 46 19.94 -25.71 21.81
CA ASN A 46 19.25 -25.01 20.73
C ASN A 46 17.76 -25.38 20.69
N GLU A 47 17.42 -26.65 20.93
CA GLU A 47 16.02 -27.08 21.00
C GLU A 47 15.27 -26.48 22.18
N LEU A 48 15.92 -26.31 23.32
CA LEU A 48 15.36 -25.61 24.48
C LEU A 48 15.12 -24.13 24.15
N ALA A 49 16.06 -23.46 23.49
CA ALA A 49 15.90 -22.08 23.04
C ALA A 49 14.75 -21.92 22.02
N ASP A 50 14.68 -22.80 21.01
CA ASP A 50 13.61 -22.81 20.01
C ASP A 50 12.23 -23.06 20.66
N ARG A 51 12.17 -23.96 21.64
CA ARG A 51 10.93 -24.22 22.41
C ARG A 51 10.51 -23.00 23.21
N GLY A 52 11.43 -22.36 23.91
CA GLY A 52 11.14 -21.12 24.65
C GLY A 52 10.66 -19.99 23.73
N ALA A 53 11.24 -19.85 22.53
CA ALA A 53 10.78 -18.89 21.53
C ALA A 53 9.36 -19.20 21.02
N LYS A 54 9.00 -20.48 20.84
CA LYS A 54 7.64 -20.90 20.48
C LYS A 54 6.64 -20.65 21.62
N GLU A 55 6.99 -20.99 22.85
CA GLU A 55 6.15 -20.74 24.03
C GLU A 55 5.89 -19.24 24.21
N ALA A 56 6.87 -18.39 23.88
CA ALA A 56 6.71 -16.94 23.92
C ALA A 56 5.67 -16.40 22.94
N LEU A 57 5.29 -17.15 21.89
CA LEU A 57 4.21 -16.76 20.97
C LEU A 57 2.83 -16.81 21.62
N GLU A 58 2.66 -17.64 22.66
CA GLU A 58 1.41 -17.76 23.44
C GLU A 58 1.30 -16.66 24.51
N LEU A 59 2.40 -15.97 24.80
CA LEU A 59 2.41 -14.85 25.75
C LEU A 59 1.79 -13.60 25.11
N GLN A 60 1.31 -12.69 25.96
CA GLN A 60 0.87 -11.38 25.49
C GLN A 60 2.00 -10.67 24.74
N PRO A 61 1.78 -10.20 23.50
CA PRO A 61 2.83 -9.60 22.70
C PRO A 61 3.38 -8.36 23.40
N TYR A 62 4.70 -8.36 23.63
CA TYR A 62 5.41 -7.23 24.21
C TYR A 62 5.50 -6.10 23.16
N THR A 63 4.53 -5.19 23.19
CA THR A 63 4.36 -4.12 22.18
C THR A 63 5.21 -2.87 22.44
N ALA A 64 5.80 -2.73 23.62
CA ALA A 64 6.51 -1.51 24.04
C ALA A 64 7.79 -1.21 23.22
N ARG A 65 8.30 -2.17 22.43
CA ARG A 65 9.58 -2.05 21.71
C ARG A 65 9.54 -2.63 20.30
N MET A 66 8.47 -2.40 19.56
CA MET A 66 8.41 -2.80 18.14
C MET A 66 9.20 -1.85 17.24
N VAL A 67 9.89 -2.37 16.22
CA VAL A 67 10.62 -1.53 15.26
C VAL A 67 9.63 -0.91 14.27
N SER A 68 9.87 0.32 13.85
CA SER A 68 8.99 1.02 12.90
C SER A 68 8.76 0.24 11.60
N SER A 69 9.76 -0.53 11.16
CA SER A 69 9.65 -1.44 10.01
C SER A 69 8.52 -2.45 10.13
N ASP A 70 8.20 -2.87 11.36
CA ASP A 70 7.21 -3.92 11.63
C ASP A 70 5.81 -3.31 11.78
N ILE A 71 5.75 -2.11 12.35
CA ILE A 71 4.49 -1.38 12.58
C ILE A 71 3.96 -0.74 11.29
N ILE A 72 4.83 -0.14 10.48
CA ILE A 72 4.43 0.65 9.30
C ILE A 72 3.57 -0.16 8.32
N PRO A 73 3.92 -1.40 7.93
CA PRO A 73 3.09 -2.21 7.03
C PRO A 73 1.70 -2.49 7.60
N VAL A 74 1.61 -2.78 8.90
CA VAL A 74 0.34 -3.05 9.59
C VAL A 74 -0.54 -1.80 9.58
N VAL A 75 0.01 -0.64 9.94
CA VAL A 75 -0.72 0.64 9.94
C VAL A 75 -1.16 1.00 8.52
N LYS A 76 -0.28 0.90 7.53
CA LYS A 76 -0.62 1.14 6.12
C LYS A 76 -1.72 0.20 5.63
N GLY A 77 -1.69 -1.07 6.04
CA GLY A 77 -2.73 -2.06 5.74
C GLY A 77 -4.09 -1.64 6.30
N LYS A 78 -4.14 -1.27 7.59
CA LYS A 78 -5.37 -0.79 8.24
C LYS A 78 -5.91 0.50 7.61
N LEU A 79 -5.04 1.47 7.33
CA LEU A 79 -5.42 2.72 6.66
C LEU A 79 -5.97 2.46 5.26
N LYS A 80 -5.32 1.60 4.48
CA LYS A 80 -5.79 1.24 3.13
C LYS A 80 -7.13 0.50 3.18
N ALA A 81 -7.33 -0.39 4.14
CA ALA A 81 -8.60 -1.08 4.34
C ALA A 81 -9.72 -0.08 4.66
N LYS A 82 -9.49 0.83 5.62
CA LYS A 82 -10.46 1.89 5.97
C LYS A 82 -10.77 2.78 4.76
N TRP A 83 -9.74 3.22 4.04
CA TRP A 83 -9.93 4.03 2.83
C TRP A 83 -10.71 3.28 1.75
N ASN A 84 -10.46 1.98 1.55
CA ASN A 84 -11.28 1.17 0.64
C ASN A 84 -12.74 1.09 1.06
N THR A 85 -13.02 0.93 2.36
CA THR A 85 -14.40 0.93 2.88
C THR A 85 -15.09 2.27 2.60
N GLU A 86 -14.42 3.38 2.91
CA GLU A 86 -14.95 4.73 2.64
C GLU A 86 -15.16 4.95 1.14
N TRP A 87 -14.21 4.50 0.31
CA TRP A 87 -14.29 4.59 -1.16
C TRP A 87 -15.49 3.82 -1.73
N GLN A 88 -15.74 2.62 -1.22
CA GLN A 88 -16.90 1.80 -1.62
C GLN A 88 -18.23 2.42 -1.20
N ALA A 89 -18.26 3.14 -0.08
CA ALA A 89 -19.44 3.86 0.38
C ALA A 89 -19.76 5.12 -0.45
N VAL A 90 -18.82 5.62 -1.28
CA VAL A 90 -19.06 6.82 -2.09
C VAL A 90 -20.12 6.56 -3.16
N VAL A 91 -21.23 7.29 -3.07
CA VAL A 91 -22.29 7.34 -4.08
C VAL A 91 -22.10 8.54 -5.03
N ASN A 92 -22.64 8.43 -6.25
CA ASN A 92 -22.64 9.53 -7.24
C ASN A 92 -21.27 10.09 -7.64
N ASN A 93 -20.22 9.27 -7.60
CA ASN A 93 -18.87 9.66 -8.04
C ASN A 93 -18.51 9.03 -9.39
N LYS A 94 -18.13 9.85 -10.37
CA LYS A 94 -17.77 9.42 -11.73
C LYS A 94 -16.61 8.41 -11.75
N LEU A 95 -15.59 8.65 -10.92
CA LEU A 95 -14.39 7.83 -10.83
C LEU A 95 -14.67 6.48 -10.16
N ARG A 96 -15.52 6.46 -9.12
CA ARG A 96 -15.93 5.22 -8.42
C ARG A 96 -16.59 4.22 -9.36
N ARG A 97 -17.36 4.70 -10.36
CA ARG A 97 -18.03 3.82 -11.34
C ARG A 97 -17.08 2.97 -12.19
N ILE A 98 -15.81 3.33 -12.26
CA ILE A 98 -14.80 2.66 -13.09
C ILE A 98 -13.55 2.23 -12.29
N LYS A 99 -13.54 2.49 -10.98
CA LYS A 99 -12.43 2.16 -10.09
C LYS A 99 -12.99 1.64 -8.78
N ASP A 100 -12.99 0.32 -8.62
CA ASP A 100 -13.65 -0.32 -7.48
C ASP A 100 -12.84 -0.19 -6.19
N CYS A 101 -11.51 -0.22 -6.24
CA CYS A 101 -10.69 -0.10 -5.03
C CYS A 101 -9.76 1.10 -5.12
N VAL A 102 -9.22 1.53 -3.98
CA VAL A 102 -8.22 2.59 -3.84
C VAL A 102 -6.84 2.15 -4.33
N GLY A 103 -6.65 0.86 -4.61
CA GLY A 103 -5.39 0.28 -5.09
C GLY A 103 -4.81 0.91 -6.36
N LEU A 104 -3.59 0.50 -6.69
CA LEU A 104 -2.92 0.94 -7.91
C LEU A 104 -3.82 0.67 -9.11
N TRP A 105 -3.93 1.65 -9.99
CA TRP A 105 -4.63 1.48 -11.25
C TRP A 105 -3.60 1.20 -12.32
N GLU A 106 -3.48 -0.06 -12.73
CA GLU A 106 -2.41 -0.53 -13.65
C GLU A 106 -2.36 0.27 -14.96
N THR A 107 -3.53 0.69 -15.44
CA THR A 107 -3.65 1.49 -16.66
C THR A 107 -3.39 2.98 -16.47
N ALA A 108 -3.05 3.45 -15.27
CA ALA A 108 -2.72 4.85 -15.02
C ALA A 108 -1.29 5.21 -15.45
N ASN A 109 -0.33 4.29 -15.35
CA ASN A 109 1.03 4.51 -15.83
C ASN A 109 1.09 4.24 -17.34
N ARG A 110 1.47 5.24 -18.13
CA ARG A 110 1.59 5.14 -19.59
C ARG A 110 3.00 5.58 -20.05
N PRO A 111 3.48 5.13 -21.23
CA PRO A 111 4.78 5.55 -21.75
C PRO A 111 4.92 7.07 -21.95
N SER A 112 3.80 7.79 -22.13
CA SER A 112 3.78 9.23 -22.33
C SER A 112 2.92 9.94 -21.29
N ARG A 113 3.46 11.00 -20.70
CA ARG A 113 2.73 11.93 -19.81
C ARG A 113 1.45 12.47 -20.47
N ARG A 114 1.46 12.67 -21.79
CA ARG A 114 0.28 13.15 -22.52
C ARG A 114 -0.88 12.16 -22.41
N GLU A 115 -0.59 10.87 -22.56
CA GLU A 115 -1.60 9.81 -22.46
C GLU A 115 -2.17 9.72 -21.04
N GLU A 116 -1.32 9.80 -20.02
CA GLU A 116 -1.75 9.80 -18.62
C GLU A 116 -2.71 10.96 -18.31
N VAL A 117 -2.39 12.16 -18.82
CA VAL A 117 -3.23 13.35 -18.66
C VAL A 117 -4.59 13.16 -19.36
N VAL A 118 -4.59 12.64 -20.60
CA VAL A 118 -5.82 12.38 -21.35
C VAL A 118 -6.68 11.35 -20.61
N LEU A 119 -6.11 10.22 -20.20
CA LEU A 119 -6.83 9.19 -19.45
C LEU A 119 -7.38 9.70 -18.12
N CYS A 120 -6.59 10.47 -17.37
CA CYS A 120 -7.03 11.05 -16.10
C CYS A 120 -8.25 11.97 -16.32
N ARG A 121 -8.19 12.86 -17.33
CA ARG A 121 -9.31 13.74 -17.69
C ARG A 121 -10.56 12.96 -18.10
N LEU A 122 -10.42 11.95 -18.96
CA LEU A 122 -11.54 11.10 -19.37
C LEU A 122 -12.20 10.38 -18.18
N ARG A 123 -11.39 9.83 -17.26
CA ARG A 123 -11.88 9.13 -16.05
C ARG A 123 -12.61 10.04 -15.08
N LEU A 124 -12.18 11.29 -14.96
CA LEU A 124 -12.87 12.32 -14.18
C LEU A 124 -14.10 12.89 -14.93
N GLY A 125 -14.28 12.51 -16.19
CA GLY A 125 -15.39 12.96 -17.03
C GLY A 125 -15.16 14.34 -17.66
N HIS A 126 -13.91 14.82 -17.70
CA HIS A 126 -13.53 16.15 -18.18
C HIS A 126 -13.12 16.10 -19.65
N MET A 127 -13.98 16.62 -20.51
CA MET A 127 -13.67 16.94 -21.91
C MET A 127 -14.31 18.29 -22.25
N LEU A 128 -13.84 18.95 -23.31
CA LEU A 128 -14.42 20.23 -23.73
C LEU A 128 -15.93 20.11 -23.95
N LEU A 129 -16.38 19.03 -24.60
CA LEU A 129 -17.80 18.78 -24.87
C LEU A 129 -18.64 18.49 -23.60
N THR A 130 -18.05 18.06 -22.47
CA THR A 130 -18.79 17.84 -21.21
C THR A 130 -18.60 18.94 -20.18
N HIS A 131 -17.56 19.78 -20.27
CA HIS A 131 -17.21 20.77 -19.24
C HIS A 131 -17.06 22.19 -19.79
N GLY A 132 -17.08 22.37 -21.11
CA GLY A 132 -16.99 23.69 -21.76
C GLY A 132 -18.11 24.62 -21.29
N PHE A 133 -19.32 24.08 -21.14
CA PHE A 133 -20.50 24.82 -20.66
C PHE A 133 -20.27 25.48 -19.28
N LEU A 134 -19.47 24.87 -18.40
CA LEU A 134 -19.14 25.44 -17.09
C LEU A 134 -18.28 26.71 -17.22
N MET A 135 -17.42 26.76 -18.24
CA MET A 135 -16.52 27.89 -18.48
C MET A 135 -17.26 29.03 -19.17
N SER A 136 -18.17 28.71 -20.10
CA SER A 136 -19.02 29.69 -20.78
C SER A 136 -20.26 30.08 -19.97
N ARG A 137 -20.59 29.34 -18.90
CA ARG A 137 -21.82 29.47 -18.10
C ARG A 137 -23.10 29.21 -18.89
N ASP A 138 -23.00 28.36 -19.91
CA ASP A 138 -24.15 27.89 -20.68
C ASP A 138 -24.82 26.70 -19.97
N ASP A 139 -25.96 26.25 -20.50
CA ASP A 139 -26.61 25.02 -20.05
C ASP A 139 -25.81 23.77 -20.45
N PRO A 140 -25.92 22.66 -19.68
CA PRO A 140 -25.29 21.40 -20.04
C PRO A 140 -25.75 20.91 -21.42
N PRO A 141 -24.82 20.52 -22.32
CA PRO A 141 -25.19 20.11 -23.66
C PRO A 141 -25.94 18.77 -23.63
N VAL A 142 -27.05 18.71 -24.37
CA VAL A 142 -27.91 17.53 -24.52
C VAL A 142 -27.64 16.86 -25.85
N CYS A 143 -27.67 15.53 -25.89
CA CYS A 143 -27.51 14.78 -27.12
C CYS A 143 -28.82 14.76 -27.93
N ASP A 144 -28.79 15.29 -29.15
CA ASP A 144 -29.95 15.33 -30.06
C ASP A 144 -30.55 13.94 -30.36
N THR A 145 -29.74 12.88 -30.27
CA THR A 145 -30.15 11.51 -30.62
C THR A 145 -30.73 10.75 -29.42
N CYS A 146 -30.28 11.07 -28.20
CA CYS A 146 -30.59 10.29 -27.00
C CYS A 146 -31.30 11.10 -25.93
N ASP A 147 -31.53 12.39 -26.16
CA ASP A 147 -32.20 13.33 -25.25
C ASP A 147 -31.68 13.26 -23.80
N THR A 148 -30.36 13.11 -23.67
CA THR A 148 -29.66 13.00 -22.38
C THR A 148 -28.45 13.90 -22.35
N VAL A 149 -28.08 14.37 -21.16
CA VAL A 149 -26.87 15.20 -20.98
C VAL A 149 -25.64 14.45 -21.44
N ILE A 150 -24.82 15.11 -22.26
CA ILE A 150 -23.61 14.51 -22.81
C ILE A 150 -22.57 14.31 -21.69
N THR A 151 -22.23 13.04 -21.45
CA THR A 151 -21.15 12.63 -20.55
C THR A 151 -20.02 11.93 -21.31
N VAL A 152 -18.84 11.80 -20.71
CA VAL A 152 -17.75 11.01 -21.32
C VAL A 152 -18.20 9.56 -21.55
N LYS A 153 -18.92 8.95 -20.59
CA LYS A 153 -19.50 7.61 -20.76
C LYS A 153 -20.51 7.58 -21.92
N HIS A 154 -21.34 8.61 -22.04
CA HIS A 154 -22.31 8.71 -23.14
C HIS A 154 -21.61 8.68 -24.50
N VAL A 155 -20.59 9.51 -24.71
CA VAL A 155 -19.85 9.56 -25.97
C VAL A 155 -19.12 8.25 -26.26
N LEU A 156 -18.36 7.75 -25.27
CA LEU A 156 -17.48 6.59 -25.47
C LEU A 156 -18.20 5.23 -25.44
N VAL A 157 -19.36 5.12 -24.79
CA VAL A 157 -20.00 3.82 -24.50
C VAL A 157 -21.48 3.77 -24.90
N ASP A 158 -22.29 4.77 -24.57
CA ASP A 158 -23.75 4.61 -24.63
C ASP A 158 -24.38 5.10 -25.95
N CYS A 159 -23.86 6.17 -26.55
CA CYS A 159 -24.52 6.88 -27.65
C CYS A 159 -24.30 6.25 -29.04
N PRO A 160 -25.36 5.94 -29.81
CA PRO A 160 -25.24 5.39 -31.16
C PRO A 160 -24.54 6.33 -32.14
N ARG A 161 -24.74 7.65 -32.01
CA ARG A 161 -24.15 8.67 -32.89
C ARG A 161 -22.63 8.58 -32.98
N TYR A 162 -21.98 8.18 -31.89
CA TYR A 162 -20.52 8.11 -31.81
C TYR A 162 -19.97 6.71 -32.07
N LEU A 163 -20.78 5.72 -32.45
CA LEU A 163 -20.33 4.34 -32.68
C LEU A 163 -19.22 4.25 -33.72
N VAL A 164 -19.34 5.01 -34.82
CA VAL A 164 -18.37 5.03 -35.93
C VAL A 164 -16.97 5.53 -35.53
N HIS A 165 -16.82 6.12 -34.34
CA HIS A 165 -15.56 6.66 -33.84
C HIS A 165 -14.92 5.80 -32.73
N ARG A 166 -15.47 4.62 -32.42
CA ARG A 166 -14.99 3.73 -31.34
C ARG A 166 -13.99 2.66 -31.79
N HIS A 167 -13.48 2.76 -33.01
CA HIS A 167 -12.56 1.80 -33.61
C HIS A 167 -11.11 2.02 -33.18
#